data_AF-A0A7S1T1S5-F1
#
_entry.id   AF-A0A7S1T1S5-F1
#
_cell.length_a   1.000
_cell.length_b   1.000
_cell.length_c   1.000
_cell.angle_alpha   90.00
_cell.angle_beta   90.00
_cell.angle_gamma   90.00
#
_symmetry.space_group_name_H-M   'P 1'
#
loop_
_entity.id
_entity.type
_entity.pdbx_description
1 polymer ?
#
loop_
_entity_poly.entity_id
_entity_poly.type
_entity_poly.pdbx_seq_one_letter_code
_entity_poly.pdbx_strand_id
1 'polypeptide(L)'
;MECPLNVALSWMTEVSSSVYATPLITDLYSDGAKEIVVPSFVHYLEVLEGEDGASSSGWPAFHKSSTHTSPLLVDVDFDGVEDIAMATYDGQILFFKDNGEQLQERLTVPRLRVRRDWHVGLNMDHVDHSHPDVSDPGISKEAAQQEERLRRAKEKAAREAAAHEPLRAPPQVPEGGGHSGEEAVPA
;
A
#
# COMPACT_ATOMS: atom_id res chain seq x y z
N MET A 1 -4.63 40.57 2.98
CA MET A 1 -5.11 39.22 3.31
C MET A 1 -4.23 38.72 4.42
N GLU A 2 -4.75 38.66 5.64
CA GLU A 2 -4.06 38.02 6.77
C GLU A 2 -4.36 36.52 6.71
N CYS A 3 -3.34 35.69 6.93
CA CYS A 3 -3.50 34.24 6.97
C CYS A 3 -4.41 33.87 8.16
N PRO A 4 -5.51 33.13 7.97
CA PRO A 4 -6.41 32.77 9.06
C PRO A 4 -5.84 31.69 9.99
N LEU A 5 -4.72 31.04 9.62
CA LEU A 5 -4.06 30.04 10.46
C LEU A 5 -3.04 30.68 11.38
N ASN A 6 -3.23 30.46 12.69
CA ASN A 6 -2.21 30.71 13.70
C ASN A 6 -1.25 29.52 13.74
N VAL A 7 -0.13 29.64 13.03
CA VAL A 7 0.94 28.64 13.02
C VAL A 7 2.00 29.06 14.04
N ALA A 8 2.27 28.19 15.01
CA ALA A 8 3.34 28.37 15.98
C ALA A 8 4.25 27.13 16.00
N LEU A 9 5.53 27.35 16.23
CA LEU A 9 6.49 26.26 16.45
C LEU A 9 6.14 25.59 17.79
N SER A 10 5.85 24.29 17.76
CA SER A 10 5.70 23.49 18.99
C SER A 10 7.07 23.12 19.56
N TRP A 11 7.87 22.41 18.76
CA TRP A 11 9.20 21.96 19.13
C TRP A 11 10.11 21.82 17.90
N MET A 12 11.41 21.68 18.15
CA MET A 12 12.42 21.32 17.15
C MET A 12 13.49 20.44 17.78
N THR A 13 13.99 19.47 17.01
CA THR A 13 15.06 18.54 17.42
C THR A 13 16.09 18.42 16.31
N GLU A 14 17.36 18.28 16.69
CA GLU A 14 18.45 17.93 15.78
C GLU A 14 18.62 16.40 15.77
N VAL A 15 18.74 15.84 14.57
CA VAL A 15 19.00 14.41 14.35
C VAL A 15 20.44 14.19 13.93
N SER A 16 20.89 12.94 14.01
CA SER A 16 22.30 12.57 13.86
C SER A 16 22.92 12.87 12.47
N SER A 17 22.11 13.00 11.42
CA SER A 17 22.58 13.25 10.06
C SER A 17 21.59 14.08 9.23
N SER A 18 21.97 14.41 7.99
CA SER A 18 21.05 15.05 7.04
C SER A 18 19.87 14.13 6.74
N VAL A 19 18.69 14.69 6.49
CA VAL A 19 17.48 13.93 6.13
C VAL A 19 17.10 14.26 4.69
N TYR A 20 17.29 13.30 3.77
CA TYR A 20 16.98 13.48 2.34
C TYR A 20 15.69 12.80 1.90
N ALA A 21 15.17 11.87 2.71
CA ALA A 21 13.93 11.16 2.45
C ALA A 21 12.80 11.68 3.34
N THR A 22 11.55 11.42 2.95
CA THR A 22 10.38 11.82 3.74
C THR A 22 10.29 10.98 5.01
N PRO A 23 10.28 11.59 6.21
CA PRO A 23 10.00 10.89 7.48
C PRO A 23 8.59 10.29 7.48
N LEU A 24 8.37 9.28 8.34
CA LEU A 24 7.07 8.64 8.50
C LEU A 24 6.47 9.00 9.86
N ILE A 25 5.23 9.48 9.88
CA ILE A 25 4.46 9.72 11.10
C ILE A 25 3.52 8.53 11.30
N THR A 26 3.61 7.86 12.45
CA THR A 26 2.85 6.64 12.72
C THR A 26 2.64 6.39 14.21
N ASP A 27 1.70 5.52 14.56
CA ASP A 27 1.49 5.01 15.92
C ASP A 27 2.37 3.77 16.13
N LEU A 28 3.68 3.98 16.29
CA LEU A 28 4.63 2.86 16.24
C LEU A 28 4.40 1.90 17.42
N TYR A 29 4.02 2.45 18.57
CA TYR A 29 3.82 1.70 19.81
C TYR A 29 2.37 1.26 20.07
N SER A 30 1.44 1.58 19.17
CA SER A 30 0.00 1.25 19.29
C SER A 30 -0.64 1.75 20.60
N ASP A 31 -0.17 2.88 21.13
CA ASP A 31 -0.68 3.49 22.36
C ASP A 31 -1.57 4.71 22.10
N GLY A 32 -1.72 5.10 20.84
CA GLY A 32 -2.50 6.25 20.39
C GLY A 32 -1.66 7.51 20.16
N ALA A 33 -0.45 7.58 20.73
CA ALA A 33 0.51 8.62 20.42
C ALA A 33 1.06 8.43 18.99
N LYS A 34 1.77 9.43 18.49
CA LYS A 34 2.35 9.36 17.14
C LYS A 34 3.82 9.65 17.26
N GLU A 35 4.61 8.77 16.67
CA GLU A 35 6.04 8.87 16.56
C GLU A 35 6.41 9.27 15.13
N ILE A 36 7.62 9.78 15.00
CA ILE A 36 8.19 10.26 13.75
C ILE A 36 9.45 9.45 13.48
N VAL A 37 9.36 8.54 12.52
CA VAL A 37 10.49 7.73 12.05
C VAL A 37 11.30 8.55 11.05
N VAL A 38 12.55 8.85 11.40
CA VAL A 38 13.46 9.71 10.67
C VAL A 38 14.60 8.88 10.06
N PRO A 39 14.63 8.70 8.72
CA PRO A 39 15.72 8.01 8.03
C PRO A 39 16.93 8.95 7.87
N SER A 40 17.76 9.06 8.91
CA SER A 40 19.01 9.83 8.85
C SER A 40 19.92 9.28 7.75
N PHE A 41 20.49 10.17 6.93
CA PHE A 41 21.20 9.79 5.70
C PHE A 41 22.33 8.79 5.96
N VAL A 42 23.05 8.95 7.06
CA VAL A 42 24.17 8.10 7.44
C VAL A 42 23.89 7.46 8.79
N HIS A 43 24.17 6.16 8.86
CA HIS A 43 24.29 5.35 10.07
C HIS A 43 23.05 5.08 10.90
N TYR A 44 22.08 5.96 10.98
CA TYR A 44 21.01 5.79 11.96
C TYR A 44 19.63 5.89 11.34
N LEU A 45 18.75 5.05 11.88
CA LEU A 45 17.32 5.26 11.86
C LEU A 45 16.96 5.80 13.25
N GLU A 46 16.27 6.92 13.30
CA GLU A 46 15.87 7.61 14.52
C GLU A 46 14.35 7.60 14.63
N VAL A 47 13.82 7.54 15.85
CA VAL A 47 12.38 7.69 16.11
C VAL A 47 12.22 8.75 17.20
N LEU A 48 11.35 9.72 16.92
CA LEU A 48 11.06 10.84 17.80
C LEU A 48 9.59 10.81 18.23
N GLU A 49 9.33 11.18 19.48
CA GLU A 49 7.99 11.41 20.00
C GLU A 49 7.36 12.62 19.29
N GLY A 50 6.12 12.47 18.79
CA GLY A 50 5.45 13.56 18.08
C GLY A 50 5.00 14.72 18.98
N GLU A 51 4.84 14.47 20.28
CA GLU A 51 4.38 15.49 21.24
C GLU A 51 5.43 16.57 21.49
N ASP A 52 6.69 16.18 21.70
CA ASP A 52 7.77 17.08 22.13
C ASP A 52 9.08 16.93 21.32
N GLY A 53 9.15 15.99 20.37
CA GLY A 53 10.33 15.74 19.56
C GLY A 53 11.46 15.03 20.30
N ALA A 54 11.20 14.47 21.49
CA ALA A 54 12.18 13.68 22.23
C ALA A 54 12.53 12.38 21.49
N SER A 55 13.73 11.84 21.70
CA SER A 55 14.09 10.53 21.15
C SER A 55 13.31 9.42 21.86
N SER A 56 12.67 8.56 21.09
CA SER A 56 11.95 7.41 21.62
C SER A 56 12.89 6.36 22.20
N SER A 57 12.38 5.56 23.15
CA SER A 57 13.15 4.52 23.82
C SER A 57 13.57 3.42 22.84
N GLY A 58 14.82 2.95 22.94
CA GLY A 58 15.37 1.94 22.03
C GLY A 58 16.03 2.51 20.76
N TRP A 59 15.88 3.81 20.54
CA TRP A 59 16.43 4.53 19.38
C TRP A 59 17.64 5.39 19.78
N PRO A 60 18.59 5.65 18.86
CA PRO A 60 18.60 5.29 17.44
C PRO A 60 19.05 3.86 17.14
N ALA A 61 18.62 3.32 16.00
CA ALA A 61 19.07 2.04 15.48
C ALA A 61 20.19 2.22 14.43
N PHE A 62 21.30 1.50 14.59
CA PHE A 62 22.46 1.64 13.70
C PHE A 62 22.37 0.74 12.46
N HIS A 63 22.69 1.30 11.28
CA HIS A 63 22.96 0.60 10.04
C HIS A 63 24.29 1.04 9.41
N LYS A 64 24.93 0.17 8.64
CA LYS A 64 26.27 0.48 8.07
C LYS A 64 26.24 1.33 6.80
N SER A 65 25.11 1.37 6.10
CA SER A 65 24.96 2.01 4.79
C SER A 65 24.48 3.46 4.89
N SER A 66 24.22 4.09 3.75
CA SER A 66 23.42 5.31 3.64
C SER A 66 21.99 4.99 3.18
N THR A 67 21.04 5.88 3.47
CA THR A 67 19.64 5.75 3.06
C THR A 67 19.15 7.00 2.35
N HIS A 68 18.47 6.79 1.21
CA HIS A 68 17.76 7.83 0.47
C HIS A 68 16.27 7.49 0.34
N THR A 69 15.78 6.53 1.13
CA THR A 69 14.43 6.00 1.00
C THR A 69 13.59 6.33 2.21
N SER A 70 12.30 6.53 1.98
CA SER A 70 11.33 6.70 3.06
C SER A 70 11.05 5.35 3.71
N PRO A 71 10.97 5.30 5.05
CA PRO A 71 10.63 4.09 5.77
C PRO A 71 9.18 3.68 5.50
N LEU A 72 8.91 2.38 5.66
CA LEU A 72 7.58 1.79 5.53
C LEU A 72 7.33 0.87 6.71
N LEU A 73 6.06 0.71 7.10
CA LEU A 73 5.66 -0.25 8.10
C LEU A 73 5.17 -1.55 7.45
N VAL A 74 5.62 -2.66 8.00
CA VAL A 74 5.25 -4.01 7.59
C VAL A 74 5.56 -4.99 8.72
N ASP A 75 4.62 -5.84 9.06
CA ASP A 75 4.86 -7.00 9.94
C ASP A 75 5.60 -8.08 9.13
N VAL A 76 6.91 -8.22 9.35
CA VAL A 76 7.78 -9.08 8.53
C VAL A 76 7.76 -10.53 9.00
N ASP A 77 7.63 -10.74 10.32
CA ASP A 77 7.67 -12.07 10.94
C ASP A 77 6.29 -12.58 11.40
N PHE A 78 5.22 -11.85 11.08
CA PHE A 78 3.83 -12.19 11.34
C PHE A 78 3.50 -12.32 12.84
N ASP A 79 4.16 -11.51 13.68
CA ASP A 79 3.91 -11.47 15.13
C ASP A 79 2.76 -10.52 15.52
N GLY A 80 2.22 -9.76 14.56
CA GLY A 80 1.15 -8.80 14.74
C GLY A 80 1.61 -7.39 15.15
N VAL A 81 2.93 -7.16 15.22
CA VAL A 81 3.56 -5.85 15.45
C VAL A 81 4.19 -5.40 14.13
N GLU A 82 3.98 -4.14 13.76
CA GLU A 82 4.57 -3.61 12.53
C GLU A 82 6.06 -3.29 12.71
N ASP A 83 6.89 -3.74 11.76
CA ASP A 83 8.31 -3.45 11.71
C ASP A 83 8.60 -2.32 10.71
N ILE A 84 9.70 -1.60 10.92
CA ILE A 84 10.18 -0.56 10.02
C ILE A 84 11.07 -1.18 8.95
N ALA A 85 10.61 -1.13 7.70
CA ALA A 85 11.38 -1.49 6.51
C ALA A 85 12.09 -0.26 5.92
N MET A 86 13.38 -0.41 5.58
CA MET A 86 14.16 0.65 4.96
C MET A 86 15.14 0.09 3.91
N ALA A 87 15.13 0.69 2.72
CA ALA A 87 16.06 0.35 1.65
C ALA A 87 17.31 1.24 1.69
N THR A 88 18.46 0.58 1.65
CA THR A 88 19.79 1.21 1.73
C THR A 88 20.43 1.37 0.36
N TYR A 89 21.43 2.26 0.27
CA TYR A 89 22.20 2.49 -0.94
C TYR A 89 22.92 1.23 -1.46
N ASP A 90 23.27 0.31 -0.55
CA ASP A 90 23.92 -0.96 -0.91
C ASP A 90 22.97 -2.00 -1.53
N GLY A 91 21.71 -1.63 -1.77
CA GLY A 91 20.69 -2.51 -2.32
C GLY A 91 20.16 -3.51 -1.29
N GLN A 92 20.29 -3.22 0.01
CA GLN A 92 19.71 -4.05 1.07
C GLN A 92 18.44 -3.40 1.60
N ILE A 93 17.42 -4.20 1.85
CA ILE A 93 16.24 -3.81 2.62
C ILE A 93 16.45 -4.38 4.02
N LEU A 94 16.59 -3.48 4.98
CA LEU A 94 16.74 -3.78 6.39
C LEU A 94 15.38 -3.66 7.08
N PHE A 95 15.20 -4.39 8.16
CA PHE A 95 14.00 -4.35 8.98
C PHE A 95 14.39 -4.10 10.44
N PHE A 96 13.62 -3.26 11.12
CA PHE A 96 13.82 -2.91 12.52
C PHE A 96 12.50 -3.10 13.26
N LYS A 97 12.52 -3.79 14.41
CA LYS A 97 11.38 -3.86 15.32
C LYS A 97 11.04 -2.46 15.84
N ASP A 98 9.81 -2.30 16.35
CA ASP A 98 9.32 -1.11 17.05
C ASP A 98 10.26 -0.64 18.18
N ASN A 99 10.94 -1.58 18.83
CA ASN A 99 11.90 -1.36 19.91
C ASN A 99 13.33 -0.96 19.47
N GLY A 100 13.57 -0.81 18.16
CA GLY A 100 14.87 -0.45 17.59
C GLY A 100 15.83 -1.62 17.33
N GLU A 101 15.45 -2.86 17.66
CA GLU A 101 16.24 -4.05 17.29
C GLU A 101 16.22 -4.27 15.78
N GLN A 102 17.41 -4.35 15.17
CA GLN A 102 17.51 -4.73 13.76
C GLN A 102 17.31 -6.24 13.61
N LEU A 103 16.36 -6.64 12.77
CA LEU A 103 16.16 -8.04 12.41
C LEU A 103 17.35 -8.58 11.62
N GLN A 104 17.63 -9.88 11.81
CA GLN A 104 18.67 -10.60 11.05
C GLN A 104 18.25 -10.82 9.59
N GLU A 105 16.95 -11.01 9.38
CA GLU A 105 16.37 -11.12 8.04
C GLU A 105 16.57 -9.81 7.29
N ARG A 106 16.93 -9.92 6.00
CA ARG A 106 17.09 -8.78 5.11
C ARG A 106 16.90 -9.22 3.67
N LEU A 107 16.36 -8.34 2.85
CA LEU A 107 16.27 -8.58 1.41
C LEU A 107 17.46 -7.91 0.72
N THR A 108 17.97 -8.53 -0.34
CA THR A 108 19.03 -7.94 -1.16
C THR A 108 18.53 -7.82 -2.59
N VAL A 109 18.44 -6.59 -3.08
CA VAL A 109 18.19 -6.28 -4.49
C VAL A 109 19.51 -6.46 -5.23
N PRO A 110 19.65 -7.49 -6.08
CA PRO A 110 20.90 -7.72 -6.79
C PRO A 110 21.16 -6.57 -7.77
N ARG A 111 22.44 -6.21 -7.93
CA ARG A 111 22.83 -5.21 -8.92
C ARG A 111 22.42 -5.67 -10.32
N LEU A 112 21.67 -4.83 -11.02
CA LEU A 112 21.29 -5.08 -12.41
C LEU A 112 22.55 -5.05 -13.27
N ARG A 113 22.87 -6.19 -13.90
CA ARG A 113 23.96 -6.27 -14.87
C ARG A 113 23.45 -5.84 -16.22
N VAL A 114 24.05 -4.78 -16.75
CA VAL A 114 23.72 -4.24 -18.06
C VAL A 114 24.89 -4.50 -19.00
N ARG A 115 24.61 -4.89 -20.25
CA ARG A 115 25.64 -5.08 -21.27
C ARG A 115 26.44 -3.78 -21.45
N ARG A 116 27.75 -3.84 -21.67
CA ARG A 116 28.57 -2.62 -21.86
C ARG A 116 28.08 -1.78 -23.04
N ASP A 117 27.57 -2.43 -24.08
CA ASP A 117 27.04 -1.85 -25.30
C ASP A 117 25.50 -1.73 -25.28
N TRP A 118 24.87 -1.69 -24.10
CA TRP A 118 23.41 -1.58 -23.97
C TRP A 118 22.80 -0.39 -24.71
N HIS A 119 23.58 0.68 -24.86
CA HIS A 119 23.17 1.90 -25.53
C HIS A 119 23.30 1.83 -27.06
N VAL A 120 23.94 0.78 -27.61
CA VAL A 120 24.16 0.65 -29.05
C VAL A 120 22.88 0.24 -29.74
N GLY A 121 22.47 1.02 -30.74
CA GLY A 121 21.24 0.76 -31.50
C GLY A 121 19.97 1.26 -30.82
N LEU A 122 20.08 2.01 -29.71
CA LEU A 122 18.95 2.78 -29.20
C LEU A 122 18.60 3.89 -30.19
N ASN A 123 17.31 4.21 -30.28
CA ASN A 123 16.86 5.38 -31.01
C ASN A 123 17.53 6.64 -30.42
N MET A 124 17.93 7.57 -31.28
CA MET A 124 18.46 8.86 -30.82
C MET A 124 17.42 9.64 -30.02
N ASP A 125 16.15 9.44 -30.37
CA ASP A 125 15.04 9.87 -29.57
C ASP A 125 14.64 8.78 -28.57
N HIS A 126 14.70 9.13 -27.28
CA HIS A 126 14.29 8.24 -26.20
C HIS A 126 12.78 8.26 -26.00
N VAL A 127 12.10 9.28 -26.54
CA VAL A 127 10.65 9.43 -26.45
C VAL A 127 10.06 8.88 -27.74
N ASP A 128 9.08 7.98 -27.61
CA ASP A 128 8.31 7.54 -28.75
C ASP A 128 7.28 8.62 -29.12
N HIS A 129 7.59 9.38 -30.17
CA HIS A 129 6.69 10.41 -30.71
C HIS A 129 5.71 9.87 -31.76
N SER A 130 5.72 8.56 -32.06
CA SER A 130 4.77 7.98 -33.02
C SER A 130 3.33 7.98 -32.50
N HIS A 131 3.17 8.00 -31.18
CA HIS A 131 1.88 8.02 -30.48
C HIS A 131 1.87 9.07 -29.36
N PRO A 132 1.68 10.36 -29.68
CA PRO A 132 1.68 11.41 -28.66
C PRO A 132 0.43 11.35 -27.76
N ASP A 133 0.61 11.31 -26.45
CA ASP A 133 -0.48 11.25 -25.46
C ASP A 133 -1.51 12.38 -25.59
N VAL A 134 -1.12 13.51 -26.19
CA VAL A 134 -1.97 14.68 -26.42
C VAL A 134 -2.07 14.96 -27.92
N SER A 135 -3.29 14.93 -28.45
CA SER A 135 -3.63 15.20 -29.86
C SER A 135 -3.31 14.09 -30.87
N ASP A 136 -3.05 12.85 -30.45
CA ASP A 136 -2.96 11.72 -31.40
C ASP A 136 -4.35 11.45 -32.04
N PRO A 137 -4.49 11.57 -33.37
CA PRO A 137 -5.73 11.26 -34.07
C PRO A 137 -6.16 9.79 -33.92
N GLY A 138 -5.24 8.88 -33.58
CA GLY A 138 -5.49 7.47 -33.26
C GLY A 138 -6.29 7.26 -31.98
N ILE A 139 -6.05 8.06 -30.93
CA ILE A 139 -6.74 7.94 -29.62
C ILE A 139 -8.25 8.01 -29.78
N SER A 140 -8.74 8.92 -30.64
CA SER A 140 -10.18 9.06 -30.91
C SER A 140 -10.79 7.83 -31.58
N LYS A 141 -10.04 7.19 -32.50
CA LYS A 141 -10.49 5.99 -33.22
C LYS A 141 -10.44 4.76 -32.32
N GLU A 142 -9.39 4.65 -31.50
CA GLU A 142 -9.24 3.57 -30.52
C GLU A 142 -10.31 3.65 -29.44
N ALA A 143 -10.60 4.85 -28.92
CA ALA A 143 -11.69 5.06 -27.98
C ALA A 143 -13.05 4.66 -28.57
N ALA A 144 -13.35 5.06 -29.81
CA ALA A 144 -14.58 4.66 -30.48
C ALA A 144 -14.69 3.14 -30.71
N GLN A 145 -13.58 2.49 -31.07
CA GLN A 145 -13.53 1.03 -31.22
C GLN A 145 -13.71 0.31 -29.88
N GLN A 146 -13.11 0.84 -28.80
CA GLN A 146 -13.24 0.33 -27.44
C GLN A 146 -14.70 0.43 -26.95
N GLU A 147 -15.35 1.57 -27.17
CA GLU A 147 -16.77 1.78 -26.84
C GLU A 147 -17.67 0.80 -27.60
N GLU A 148 -17.43 0.60 -28.90
CA GLU A 148 -18.20 -0.35 -29.69
C GLU A 148 -17.99 -1.79 -29.21
N ARG A 149 -16.76 -2.15 -28.83
CA ARG A 149 -16.43 -3.47 -28.27
C ARG A 149 -17.13 -3.71 -26.94
N LEU A 150 -17.15 -2.70 -26.06
CA LEU A 150 -17.85 -2.73 -24.79
C LEU A 150 -19.37 -2.81 -24.98
N ARG A 151 -19.92 -2.09 -25.96
CA ARG A 151 -21.35 -2.17 -26.30
C ARG A 151 -21.73 -3.57 -26.74
N ARG A 152 -20.97 -4.16 -27.67
CA ARG A 152 -21.18 -5.54 -28.14
C ARG A 152 -21.06 -6.57 -27.00
N ALA A 153 -20.11 -6.38 -26.08
CA ALA A 153 -19.95 -7.24 -24.92
C ALA A 153 -21.15 -7.15 -23.96
N LYS A 154 -21.65 -5.93 -23.69
CA LYS A 154 -22.87 -5.72 -22.88
C LYS A 154 -24.11 -6.31 -23.52
N GLU A 155 -24.29 -6.14 -24.82
CA GLU A 155 -25.40 -6.73 -25.57
C GLU A 155 -25.35 -8.27 -25.54
N LYS A 156 -24.15 -8.85 -25.67
CA LYS A 156 -23.95 -10.30 -25.54
C LYS A 156 -24.30 -10.80 -24.14
N ALA A 157 -23.80 -10.14 -23.09
CA ALA A 157 -24.09 -10.49 -21.71
C ALA A 157 -25.59 -10.38 -21.38
N ALA A 158 -26.28 -9.34 -21.89
CA ALA A 158 -27.72 -9.17 -21.71
C ALA A 158 -28.54 -10.26 -22.43
N ARG A 159 -28.12 -10.69 -23.62
CA ARG A 159 -28.75 -11.82 -24.34
C ARG A 159 -28.55 -13.15 -23.61
N GLU A 160 -27.36 -13.40 -23.08
CA GLU A 160 -27.07 -14.60 -22.30
C GLU A 160 -27.89 -14.63 -20.99
N ALA A 161 -28.04 -13.48 -20.32
CA ALA A 161 -28.89 -13.35 -19.14
C ALA A 161 -30.39 -13.55 -19.44
N ALA A 162 -30.89 -13.02 -20.56
CA ALA A 162 -32.29 -13.19 -20.98
C ALA A 162 -32.61 -14.62 -21.46
N ALA A 163 -31.61 -15.36 -21.97
CA ALA A 163 -31.75 -16.77 -22.32
C ALA A 163 -31.73 -17.70 -21.08
N HIS A 164 -31.31 -17.19 -19.92
CA HIS A 164 -31.43 -17.83 -18.61
C HIS A 164 -32.69 -17.32 -17.89
N GLU A 165 -33.88 -17.54 -18.47
CA GLU A 165 -35.13 -17.37 -17.72
C GLU A 165 -35.22 -18.49 -16.66
N PRO A 166 -35.38 -18.18 -15.36
CA PRO A 166 -35.41 -19.22 -14.34
C PRO A 166 -36.66 -20.07 -14.52
N LEU A 167 -36.46 -21.40 -14.60
CA LEU A 167 -37.53 -22.40 -14.58
C LEU A 167 -38.55 -22.06 -13.49
N ARG A 168 -39.77 -21.71 -13.91
CA ARG A 168 -40.91 -21.44 -13.03
C ARG A 168 -41.08 -22.63 -12.09
N ALA A 169 -40.92 -22.40 -10.79
CA ALA A 169 -41.08 -23.44 -9.78
C ALA A 169 -42.49 -24.06 -9.87
N PRO A 170 -42.63 -25.40 -9.75
CA PRO A 170 -43.93 -26.06 -9.81
C PRO A 170 -44.82 -25.61 -8.62
N PRO A 171 -46.16 -25.60 -8.80
CA PRO A 171 -47.07 -25.12 -7.77
C PRO A 171 -47.03 -26.02 -6.54
N GLN A 172 -46.92 -25.41 -5.35
CA GLN A 172 -46.96 -26.12 -4.08
C GLN A 172 -48.38 -26.59 -3.78
N VAL A 173 -48.53 -27.87 -3.44
CA VAL A 173 -49.76 -28.49 -2.95
C VAL A 173 -49.91 -28.15 -1.46
N PRO A 174 -51.10 -27.72 -0.98
CA PRO A 174 -51.29 -27.47 0.44
C PRO A 174 -51.54 -28.79 1.18
N GLU A 175 -50.67 -29.13 2.13
CA GLU A 175 -50.96 -30.21 3.09
C GLU A 175 -51.95 -29.70 4.16
N GLY A 176 -53.10 -30.37 4.22
CA GLY A 176 -54.15 -30.15 5.20
C GLY A 176 -53.83 -30.78 6.55
N GLY A 177 -54.36 -30.17 7.61
CA GLY A 177 -54.24 -30.63 8.98
C GLY A 177 -55.23 -31.73 9.40
N GLY A 178 -54.97 -32.28 10.59
CA GLY A 178 -55.80 -33.20 11.38
C GLY A 178 -54.88 -33.89 12.39
N HIS A 179 -54.75 -33.53 13.67
CA HIS A 179 -55.70 -33.40 14.80
C HIS A 179 -56.20 -34.75 15.38
N SER A 180 -55.64 -35.13 16.53
CA SER A 180 -56.23 -35.87 17.69
C SER A 180 -55.04 -36.39 18.54
N GLY A 181 -54.86 -36.15 19.84
CA GLY A 181 -55.78 -35.86 20.95
C GLY A 181 -55.85 -37.09 21.87
N GLU A 182 -55.34 -37.01 23.11
CA GLU A 182 -55.83 -37.67 24.36
C GLU A 182 -54.88 -37.30 25.53
N GLU A 183 -55.25 -36.37 26.43
CA GLU A 183 -55.80 -36.59 27.79
C GLU A 183 -54.96 -37.56 28.66
N ALA A 184 -54.20 -37.12 29.67
CA ALA A 184 -54.59 -36.60 31.01
C ALA A 184 -55.35 -37.68 31.84
N VAL A 185 -55.15 -37.97 33.14
CA VAL A 185 -54.58 -37.35 34.35
C VAL A 185 -54.35 -38.54 35.37
N PRO A 186 -54.47 -38.40 36.72
CA PRO A 186 -53.56 -37.94 37.80
C PRO A 186 -53.01 -39.13 38.64
N ALA A 187 -52.24 -39.01 39.73
CA ALA A 187 -52.10 -37.97 40.76
C ALA A 187 -50.67 -37.91 41.34
#